data_AF-A0A699X777-F1
#
_entry.id   AF-A0A699X777-F1
#
_cell.length_a   1.000
_cell.length_b   1.000
_cell.length_c   1.000
_cell.angle_alpha   90.00
_cell.angle_beta   90.00
_cell.angle_gamma   90.00
#
_symmetry.space_group_name_H-M   'P 1'
#
loop_
_entity.id
_entity.type
_entity.pdbx_description
1 polymer ?
#
loop_
_entity_poly.entity_id
_entity_poly.type
_entity_poly.pdbx_seq_one_letter_code
_entity_poly.pdbx_strand_id
1 'polypeptide(L)' 'SSKEGRTQCNILDFDPMELARQFTIIESKLFCAIQPEELLALEWTKKSDSKAVNVKAMSKLSTDLANLVADTILHL' A
#
# COMPACT_ATOMS: atom_id res chain seq x y z
N SER A 1 -13.49 -12.29 30.57
CA SER A 1 -14.31 -11.31 29.85
C SER A 1 -13.48 -10.04 29.72
N SER A 2 -13.15 -9.65 28.49
CA SER A 2 -12.68 -8.31 28.04
C SER A 2 -12.07 -8.50 26.65
N LYS A 3 -12.92 -8.46 25.61
CA LYS A 3 -12.44 -8.22 24.25
C LYS A 3 -12.21 -6.72 24.19
N GLU A 4 -10.95 -6.29 24.21
CA GLU A 4 -10.58 -4.89 24.05
C GLU A 4 -11.29 -4.32 22.82
N GLY A 5 -12.11 -3.30 23.04
CA GLY A 5 -12.76 -2.56 21.98
C GLY A 5 -11.70 -1.84 21.16
N ARG A 6 -11.23 -2.48 20.08
CA ARG A 6 -10.64 -1.74 18.99
C ARG A 6 -11.75 -0.88 18.41
N THR A 7 -11.72 0.41 18.68
CA THR A 7 -12.50 1.39 17.92
C THR A 7 -12.17 1.14 16.45
N GLN A 8 -13.15 0.66 15.69
CA GLN A 8 -12.96 0.38 14.27
C GLN A 8 -12.81 1.73 13.59
N CYS A 9 -11.57 2.09 13.25
CA CYS A 9 -11.27 3.34 12.57
C CYS A 9 -11.88 3.30 11.17
N ASN A 10 -12.71 4.30 10.85
CA ASN A 10 -13.30 4.48 9.54
C ASN A 10 -12.45 5.47 8.72
N ILE A 11 -12.42 5.33 7.40
CA ILE A 11 -11.77 6.30 6.52
C ILE A 11 -12.38 7.71 6.61
N LEU A 12 -13.66 7.80 6.98
CA LEU A 12 -14.39 9.05 7.21
C LEU A 12 -13.99 9.75 8.52
N ASP A 13 -13.24 9.09 9.40
CA ASP A 13 -12.72 9.71 10.63
C ASP A 13 -11.51 10.64 10.36
N PHE A 14 -11.03 10.70 9.12
CA PHE A 14 -9.84 11.46 8.72
C PHE A 14 -10.18 12.63 7.81
N ASP A 15 -9.39 13.70 7.92
CA ASP A 15 -9.38 14.75 6.91
C ASP A 15 -8.86 14.14 5.58
N PRO A 16 -9.62 14.29 4.47
CA PRO A 16 -9.26 13.67 3.20
C PRO A 16 -7.92 14.17 2.64
N MET A 17 -7.54 15.41 2.95
CA MET A 17 -6.26 15.97 2.51
C MET A 17 -5.09 15.42 3.31
N GLU A 18 -5.26 15.21 4.61
CA GLU A 18 -4.22 14.55 5.41
C GLU A 18 -4.06 13.08 5.01
N LEU A 19 -5.16 12.38 4.71
CA LEU A 19 -5.13 11.01 4.19
C LEU A 19 -4.33 10.93 2.89
N ALA A 20 -4.64 11.80 1.92
CA ALA A 20 -3.92 11.87 0.65
C ALA A 20 -2.44 12.21 0.84
N ARG A 21 -2.11 13.14 1.75
CA ARG A 21 -0.72 13.50 2.07
C ARG A 21 0.05 12.30 2.60
N GLN A 22 -0.55 11.53 3.52
CA GLN A 22 0.08 10.36 4.10
C GLN A 22 0.29 9.25 3.07
N PHE A 23 -0.71 8.94 2.24
CA PHE A 23 -0.55 8.00 1.13
C PHE A 23 0.55 8.42 0.17
N THR A 24 0.58 9.70 -0.21
CA THR A 24 1.63 10.25 -1.08
C THR A 24 3.02 10.08 -0.47
N ILE A 25 3.19 10.31 0.83
CA ILE A 25 4.47 10.13 1.52
C ILE A 25 4.90 8.66 1.52
N ILE A 26 3.96 7.75 1.77
CA ILE A 26 4.24 6.31 1.79
C ILE A 26 4.64 5.84 0.38
N GLU A 27 3.84 6.17 -0.63
CA GLU A 27 4.11 5.84 -2.03
C GLU A 27 5.43 6.46 -2.52
N SER A 28 5.68 7.74 -2.20
CA SER A 28 6.93 8.42 -2.58
C SER A 28 8.16 7.76 -1.96
N LYS A 29 8.11 7.41 -0.66
CA LYS A 29 9.22 6.70 -0.01
C LYS A 29 9.50 5.35 -0.66
N LEU A 30 8.44 4.61 -0.98
CA LEU A 30 8.56 3.29 -1.58
C LEU A 30 9.09 3.38 -3.02
N PHE A 31 8.61 4.36 -3.79
CA PHE A 31 9.10 4.66 -5.12
C PHE A 31 10.60 5.02 -5.10
N CYS A 32 11.02 5.89 -4.18
CA CYS A 32 12.43 6.28 -4.04
C CYS A 32 13.34 5.14 -3.54
N ALA A 33 12.78 4.08 -2.97
CA ALA A 33 13.55 2.91 -2.54
C ALA A 33 13.88 1.96 -3.70
N ILE A 34 13.18 2.06 -4.84
CA ILE A 34 13.39 1.18 -6.01
C ILE A 34 14.82 1.35 -6.54
N GLN A 35 15.54 0.24 -6.60
CA GLN A 35 16.89 0.18 -7.17
C GLN A 35 16.85 -0.20 -8.65
N PRO A 36 17.82 0.24 -9.48
CA PRO A 36 17.87 -0.08 -10.90
C PRO A 36 17.85 -1.57 -11.20
N GLU A 37 18.50 -2.39 -10.37
CA GLU A 37 18.61 -3.84 -10.56
C GLU A 37 17.26 -4.55 -10.48
N GLU A 38 16.29 -3.95 -9.80
CA GLU A 38 14.92 -4.44 -9.70
C GLU A 38 14.15 -4.32 -11.02
N LEU A 39 14.59 -3.43 -11.90
CA LEU A 39 13.97 -3.13 -13.18
C LEU A 39 14.69 -3.78 -14.37
N LEU A 40 15.76 -4.54 -14.11
CA LEU A 40 16.47 -5.29 -15.14
C LEU A 40 15.90 -6.69 -15.30
N ALA A 41 16.09 -7.28 -16.49
CA ALA A 41 15.82 -8.69 -16.78
C ALA A 41 14.42 -9.22 -16.35
N LEU A 42 13.42 -8.34 -16.30
CA LEU A 42 12.08 -8.67 -15.82
C LEU A 42 12.07 -9.24 -14.39
N GLU A 43 13.00 -8.80 -13.52
CA GLU A 43 13.15 -9.29 -12.14
C GLU A 43 11.83 -9.28 -11.36
N TRP A 44 10.97 -8.29 -11.58
CA TRP A 44 9.65 -8.18 -10.94
C TRP A 44 8.66 -9.30 -11.29
N THR A 45 8.87 -10.01 -12.40
CA THR A 45 8.00 -11.12 -12.84
C THR A 45 8.38 -12.47 -12.20
N LYS A 46 9.58 -12.57 -11.60
CA LYS A 46 10.06 -13.82 -11.00
C LYS A 46 9.23 -14.20 -9.77
N LYS A 47 8.81 -15.47 -9.69
CA LYS A 47 7.97 -15.97 -8.58
C LYS A 47 8.74 -16.22 -7.29
N SER A 48 10.01 -16.63 -7.39
CA SER A 48 10.93 -16.90 -6.27
C SER A 48 12.26 -16.16 -6.48
N ASP A 49 12.96 -15.84 -5.39
CA ASP A 49 14.29 -15.19 -5.38
C ASP A 49 14.42 -13.92 -6.25
N SER A 50 13.34 -13.17 -6.36
CA SER A 50 13.31 -11.90 -7.10
C SER A 50 14.02 -10.81 -6.31
N LYS A 51 14.89 -10.06 -6.99
CA LYS A 51 15.52 -8.87 -6.39
C LYS A 51 14.58 -7.67 -6.34
N ALA A 52 13.47 -7.71 -7.07
CA ALA A 52 12.53 -6.62 -7.24
C ALA A 52 11.55 -6.45 -6.06
N VAL A 53 12.10 -6.36 -4.85
CA VAL A 53 11.34 -6.27 -3.59
C VAL A 53 10.54 -4.98 -3.49
N ASN A 54 11.10 -3.83 -3.87
CA ASN A 54 10.46 -2.53 -3.78
C ASN A 54 9.43 -2.34 -4.90
N VAL A 55 9.72 -2.83 -6.11
CA VAL A 55 8.75 -2.81 -7.23
C VAL A 55 7.50 -3.63 -6.91
N LYS A 56 7.68 -4.82 -6.31
CA LYS A 56 6.57 -5.66 -5.87
C LYS A 56 5.82 -5.05 -4.70
N ALA A 57 6.53 -4.47 -3.73
CA ALA A 57 5.90 -3.77 -2.62
C ALA A 57 5.06 -2.59 -3.11
N MET A 58 5.54 -1.81 -4.07
CA MET A 58 4.79 -0.69 -4.68
C MET A 58 3.53 -1.18 -5.39
N SER A 59 3.65 -2.25 -6.17
CA SER A 59 2.52 -2.87 -6.85
C SER A 59 1.47 -3.41 -5.86
N LYS A 60 1.94 -4.01 -4.76
CA LYS A 60 1.08 -4.48 -3.67
C LYS A 60 0.38 -3.31 -2.98
N LEU A 61 1.08 -2.24 -2.64
CA LEU A 61 0.49 -1.04 -2.03
C LEU A 61 -0.64 -0.47 -2.91
N SER A 62 -0.41 -0.34 -4.22
CA SER A 62 -1.43 0.12 -5.16
C SER A 62 -2.66 -0.81 -5.20
N THR A 63 -2.44 -2.13 -5.18
CA THR A 63 -3.52 -3.13 -5.12
C THR A 63 -4.30 -3.02 -3.81
N ASP A 64 -3.60 -2.91 -2.68
CA ASP A 64 -4.20 -2.80 -1.36
C ASP A 64 -5.01 -1.49 -1.23
N LEU A 65 -4.54 -0.38 -1.82
CA LEU A 65 -5.28 0.89 -1.86
C LEU A 65 -6.55 0.80 -2.73
N ALA A 66 -6.48 0.14 -3.88
CA ALA A 66 -7.66 -0.10 -4.72
C ALA A 66 -8.70 -0.94 -3.98
N ASN A 67 -8.26 -1.98 -3.26
CA ASN A 67 -9.13 -2.80 -2.42
C ASN A 67 -9.71 -1.97 -1.26
N LEU A 68 -8.90 -1.13 -0.60
CA LEU A 68 -9.39 -0.23 0.45
C LEU A 68 -10.53 0.66 -0.06
N VAL A 69 -10.39 1.25 -1.25
CA VAL A 69 -11.45 2.07 -1.85
C VAL A 69 -12.71 1.24 -2.15
N ALA A 70 -12.55 0.05 -2.72
CA ALA A 70 -13.67 -0.83 -3.01
C ALA A 70 -14.41 -1.28 -1.73
N ASP A 71 -13.67 -1.72 -0.73
CA ASP A 71 -14.20 -2.17 0.57
C ASP A 71 -14.86 -1.03 1.32
N THR A 72 -14.26 0.16 1.28
CA THR A 72 -14.83 1.39 1.82
C THR A 72 -16.17 1.66 1.18
N ILE A 73 -16.28 1.67 -0.15
CA ILE A 73 -17.57 1.94 -0.82
C ILE A 73 -18.61 0.85 -0.51
N LEU A 74 -18.20 -0.41 -0.42
CA LEU A 74 -19.11 -1.54 -0.23
C LEU A 74 -19.61 -1.71 1.21
N HIS A 75 -18.78 -1.40 2.20
CA HIS A 75 -19.04 -1.66 3.61
C HIS A 75 -19.17 -0.40 4.47
N LEU A 76 -19.15 0.79 3.87
CA LEU A 76 -19.55 2.04 4.52
C LEU A 76 -21.06 2.10 4.76
#